data_AF-A0A831KKA4-F1
#
_entry.id   AF-A0A831KKA4-F1
#
_cell.length_a   1.000
_cell.length_b   1.000
_cell.length_c   1.000
_cell.angle_alpha   90.00
_cell.angle_beta   90.00
_cell.angle_gamma   90.00
#
_symmetry.space_group_name_H-M   'P 1'
#
loop_
_entity.id
_entity.type
_entity.pdbx_description
1 polymer ?
#
loop_
_entity_poly.entity_id
_entity_poly.type
_entity_poly.pdbx_seq_one_letter_code
_entity_poly.pdbx_strand_id
1 'polypeptide(L)'
;MIRSNELRQGFLDFFRERDHEVVPSSPLVPARDPTLLFTNAGMIQFKDVFLGLEPGPGPRAASAQRCLRAGGKHNDLENVGYTARHHTFFEMLGNFSFGDYFKHEAIGYAWEFLIGTLGLPPERFWV
;
A
#
# COMPACT_ATOMS: atom_id res chain seq x y z
N MET A 1 10.06 19.56 8.04
CA MET A 1 9.37 18.31 8.42
C MET A 1 8.29 18.08 7.36
N ILE A 2 8.35 16.97 6.64
CA ILE A 2 7.37 16.61 5.60
C ILE A 2 6.02 16.33 6.27
N ARG A 3 4.93 16.86 5.74
CA ARG A 3 3.57 16.59 6.26
C ARG A 3 3.02 15.29 5.69
N SER A 4 2.11 14.62 6.39
CA SER A 4 1.56 13.32 5.95
C SER A 4 0.91 13.36 4.56
N ASN A 5 0.28 14.47 4.21
CA ASN A 5 -0.30 14.69 2.89
C ASN A 5 0.77 14.87 1.79
N GLU A 6 1.88 15.54 2.10
CA GLU A 6 3.02 15.67 1.18
C GLU A 6 3.71 14.31 0.97
N LEU A 7 3.88 13.51 2.03
CA LEU A 7 4.44 12.16 1.93
C LEU A 7 3.56 11.25 1.07
N ARG A 8 2.23 11.28 1.27
CA ARG A 8 1.28 10.52 0.45
C ARG A 8 1.41 10.91 -1.01
N GLN A 9 1.39 12.22 -1.30
CA GLN A 9 1.47 12.71 -2.67
C GLN A 9 2.81 12.34 -3.31
N GLY A 10 3.93 12.55 -2.60
CA GLY A 10 5.26 12.20 -3.08
C GLY A 10 5.42 10.71 -3.39
N PHE A 11 4.82 9.81 -2.61
CA PHE A 11 4.79 8.38 -2.92
C PHE A 11 4.04 8.08 -4.22
N LEU A 12 2.84 8.65 -4.39
CA LEU A 12 2.03 8.42 -5.59
C LEU A 12 2.70 9.03 -6.84
N ASP A 13 3.33 10.19 -6.70
CA ASP A 13 4.06 10.85 -7.78
C ASP A 13 5.28 10.03 -8.19
N PHE A 14 6.08 9.55 -7.21
CA PHE A 14 7.24 8.69 -7.46
C PHE A 14 6.89 7.44 -8.28
N PHE A 15 5.78 6.78 -7.97
CA PHE A 15 5.35 5.61 -8.73
C PHE A 15 4.68 5.97 -10.06
N ARG A 16 4.00 7.12 -10.16
CA ARG A 16 3.48 7.62 -11.44
C ARG A 16 4.59 7.88 -12.45
N GLU A 17 5.72 8.43 -12.02
CA GLU A 17 6.93 8.62 -12.84
C GLU A 17 7.56 7.30 -13.32
N ARG A 18 7.18 6.17 -12.71
CA ARG A 18 7.61 4.80 -13.06
C ARG A 18 6.48 4.01 -13.75
N ASP A 19 5.58 4.73 -14.41
CA ASP A 19 4.46 4.19 -15.19
C ASP A 19 3.47 3.33 -14.38
N HIS A 20 3.32 3.62 -13.08
CA HIS A 20 2.23 3.02 -12.30
C HIS A 20 0.96 3.86 -12.43
N GLU A 21 -0.14 3.20 -12.75
CA GLU A 21 -1.45 3.85 -12.71
C GLU A 21 -1.82 4.20 -11.27
N VAL A 22 -2.18 5.45 -11.01
CA VAL A 22 -2.54 5.90 -9.66
C VAL A 22 -4.02 5.63 -9.42
N VAL A 23 -4.29 4.53 -8.71
CA VAL A 23 -5.64 4.05 -8.46
C VAL A 23 -6.18 4.63 -7.14
N PRO A 24 -7.41 5.18 -7.13
CA PRO A 24 -8.04 5.65 -5.90
C PRO A 24 -8.18 4.56 -4.83
N SER A 25 -8.17 4.96 -3.56
CA SER A 25 -8.51 4.07 -2.45
C SER A 25 -9.93 3.53 -2.62
N SER A 26 -10.08 2.21 -2.52
CA SER A 26 -11.39 1.55 -2.48
C SER A 26 -12.14 1.88 -1.17
N PRO A 27 -13.46 1.62 -1.11
CA PRO A 27 -14.22 1.67 0.13
C PRO A 27 -13.66 0.74 1.22
N LEU A 28 -13.95 1.07 2.49
CA LEU A 28 -13.58 0.24 3.64
C LEU A 28 -14.36 -1.08 3.71
N VAL A 29 -15.57 -1.12 3.16
CA VAL A 29 -16.40 -2.33 3.07
C VAL A 29 -16.26 -2.88 1.65
N PRO A 30 -15.66 -4.06 1.46
CA PRO A 30 -15.54 -4.69 0.14
C PRO A 30 -16.92 -5.03 -0.44
N ALA A 31 -17.16 -4.68 -1.71
CA ALA A 31 -18.47 -4.92 -2.33
C ALA A 31 -18.69 -6.38 -2.77
N ARG A 32 -17.61 -7.14 -3.03
CA ARG A 32 -17.65 -8.46 -3.68
C ARG A 32 -16.83 -9.54 -2.96
N ASP A 33 -16.51 -9.34 -1.69
CA ASP A 33 -15.77 -10.35 -0.91
C ASP A 33 -16.45 -10.59 0.46
N PRO A 34 -17.35 -11.59 0.58
CA PRO A 34 -18.04 -11.88 1.83
C PRO A 34 -17.11 -12.47 2.90
N THR A 35 -15.87 -12.83 2.55
CA THR A 35 -14.89 -13.35 3.51
C THR A 35 -14.13 -12.23 4.24
N LEU A 36 -14.24 -10.99 3.76
CA LEU A 36 -13.58 -9.82 4.32
C LEU A 36 -14.58 -8.88 4.98
N LEU A 37 -14.39 -8.64 6.28
CA LEU A 37 -15.19 -7.68 7.01
C LEU A 37 -14.85 -6.23 6.60
N PHE A 38 -13.56 -5.93 6.47
CA PHE A 38 -13.05 -4.63 6.06
C PHE A 38 -11.82 -4.75 5.15
N THR A 39 -11.60 -3.73 4.33
CA THR A 39 -10.36 -3.54 3.58
C THR A 39 -9.21 -3.29 4.55
N ASN A 40 -8.33 -4.27 4.73
CA ASN A 40 -7.22 -4.23 5.68
C ASN A 40 -5.84 -3.99 5.04
N ALA A 41 -5.78 -3.97 3.70
CA ALA A 41 -4.58 -3.80 2.89
C ALA A 41 -4.90 -3.17 1.52
N GLY A 42 -3.90 -2.55 0.90
CA GLY A 42 -4.01 -1.95 -0.43
C GLY A 42 -4.32 -2.94 -1.56
N MET A 43 -3.84 -4.19 -1.43
CA MET A 43 -4.00 -5.20 -2.47
C MET A 43 -5.43 -5.76 -2.62
N ILE A 44 -6.31 -5.53 -1.63
CA ILE A 44 -7.64 -6.15 -1.61
C ILE A 44 -8.46 -5.81 -2.86
N GLN A 45 -8.41 -4.56 -3.33
CA GLN A 45 -9.11 -4.15 -4.55
C GLN A 45 -8.52 -4.75 -5.84
N PHE A 46 -7.33 -5.34 -5.77
CA PHE A 46 -6.64 -5.98 -6.89
C PHE A 46 -6.58 -7.50 -6.77
N LYS A 47 -7.30 -8.09 -5.79
CA LYS A 47 -7.28 -9.54 -5.53
C LYS A 47 -7.55 -10.35 -6.80
N ASP A 48 -8.60 -10.01 -7.53
CA ASP A 48 -9.00 -10.74 -8.73
C ASP A 48 -8.06 -10.48 -9.92
N VAL A 49 -7.39 -9.33 -9.95
CA VAL A 49 -6.30 -9.04 -10.90
C VAL A 49 -5.11 -9.96 -10.65
N PHE A 50 -4.68 -10.11 -9.38
CA PHE A 50 -3.61 -11.03 -9.01
C PHE A 50 -3.94 -12.50 -9.29
N LEU A 51 -5.23 -12.87 -9.24
CA LEU A 51 -5.71 -14.21 -9.58
C LEU A 51 -5.90 -14.41 -11.09
N GLY A 52 -5.76 -13.37 -11.91
CA GLY A 52 -6.00 -13.42 -13.35
C GLY A 52 -7.47 -13.56 -13.74
N LEU A 53 -8.39 -13.21 -12.83
CA LEU A 53 -9.84 -13.32 -13.02
C LEU A 53 -10.44 -12.05 -13.64
N GLU A 54 -9.84 -10.89 -13.38
CA GLU A 54 -10.24 -9.61 -13.96
C GLU A 54 -9.04 -8.88 -14.57
N PRO A 55 -9.22 -8.09 -15.64
CA PRO A 55 -8.16 -7.23 -16.15
C PRO A 55 -7.82 -6.14 -15.12
N GLY A 56 -6.52 -5.89 -14.92
CA GLY A 56 -6.06 -4.79 -14.08
C GLY A 56 -6.21 -3.42 -14.76
N PRO A 57 -6.02 -2.33 -13.99
CA PRO A 57 -5.98 -0.96 -14.53
C PRO A 57 -4.78 -0.71 -15.47
N GLY A 58 -3.82 -1.64 -15.46
CA GLY A 58 -2.59 -1.64 -16.24
C GLY A 58 -1.66 -2.74 -15.72
N PRO A 59 -0.43 -2.87 -16.25
CA PRO A 59 0.58 -3.81 -15.74
C PRO A 59 1.13 -3.41 -14.37
N ARG A 60 0.94 -2.14 -13.97
CA ARG A 60 1.44 -1.53 -12.74
C ARG A 60 0.39 -0.61 -12.14
N ALA A 61 0.30 -0.59 -10.82
CA ALA A 61 -0.57 0.34 -10.10
C ALA A 61 0.06 0.83 -8.80
N ALA A 62 -0.30 2.03 -8.36
CA ALA A 62 0.03 2.55 -7.05
C ALA A 62 -1.20 3.15 -6.38
N SER A 63 -1.33 3.01 -5.06
CA SER A 63 -2.45 3.58 -4.31
C SER A 63 -2.07 3.96 -2.88
N ALA A 64 -2.90 4.82 -2.30
CA ALA A 64 -2.90 5.16 -0.88
C ALA A 64 -4.22 4.67 -0.27
N GLN A 65 -4.27 3.40 0.11
CA GLN A 65 -5.50 2.74 0.56
C GLN A 65 -5.81 3.06 2.02
N ARG A 66 -7.04 3.51 2.29
CA ARG A 66 -7.58 3.55 3.65
C ARG A 66 -7.86 2.13 4.13
N CYS A 67 -7.26 1.74 5.25
CA CYS A 67 -7.30 0.41 5.83
C CYS A 67 -7.96 0.43 7.21
N LEU A 68 -8.70 -0.63 7.53
CA LEU A 68 -9.23 -0.87 8.87
C LEU A 68 -8.83 -2.28 9.35
N ARG A 69 -8.20 -2.35 10.53
CA ARG A 69 -7.80 -3.58 11.22
C ARG A 69 -8.42 -3.63 12.61
N ALA A 70 -9.73 -3.86 12.63
CA ALA A 70 -10.54 -3.91 13.85
C ALA A 70 -11.43 -5.17 13.90
N GLY A 71 -11.03 -6.24 13.22
CA GLY A 71 -11.79 -7.49 13.18
C GLY A 71 -11.31 -8.46 12.09
N GLY A 72 -11.75 -9.71 12.19
CA GLY A 72 -11.31 -10.79 11.29
C GLY A 72 -9.85 -11.22 11.53
N LYS A 73 -9.19 -11.71 10.48
CA LYS A 73 -7.81 -12.25 10.57
C LYS A 73 -6.76 -11.19 10.95
N HIS A 74 -6.97 -9.94 10.56
CA HIS A 74 -6.07 -8.83 10.88
C HIS A 74 -6.77 -7.87 11.82
N ASN A 75 -6.45 -7.97 13.11
CA ASN A 75 -7.09 -7.20 14.17
C ASN A 75 -6.05 -6.60 15.11
N ASP A 76 -5.97 -5.27 15.12
CA ASP A 76 -5.05 -4.51 15.96
C ASP A 76 -5.76 -3.83 17.14
N LEU A 77 -7.07 -4.05 17.31
CA LEU A 77 -7.92 -3.33 18.27
C LEU A 77 -7.38 -3.37 19.70
N GLU A 78 -6.91 -4.53 20.16
CA GLU A 78 -6.36 -4.70 21.52
C GLU A 78 -4.97 -4.07 21.70
N ASN A 79 -4.26 -3.77 20.61
CA ASN A 79 -2.93 -3.14 20.66
C ASN A 79 -2.99 -1.61 20.64
N VAL A 80 -4.12 -1.04 20.23
CA VAL A 80 -4.30 0.41 20.12
C VAL A 80 -4.32 1.04 21.52
N GLY A 81 -3.56 2.11 21.69
CA GLY A 81 -3.39 2.80 22.99
C GLY A 81 -2.29 2.22 23.87
N TYR A 82 -1.84 0.99 23.61
CA TYR A 82 -0.74 0.35 24.35
C TYR A 82 0.62 0.51 23.68
N THR A 83 0.64 0.88 22.41
CA THR A 83 1.87 1.01 21.62
C THR A 83 1.84 2.26 20.75
N ALA A 84 3.01 2.74 20.35
CA ALA A 84 3.15 3.91 19.49
C ALA A 84 2.95 3.63 17.98
N ARG A 85 2.59 2.40 17.58
CA ARG A 85 2.60 1.96 16.17
C ARG A 85 1.32 1.26 15.68
N HIS A 86 0.41 0.88 16.58
CA HIS A 86 -0.82 0.18 16.19
C HIS A 86 -1.98 1.16 16.11
N HIS A 87 -2.72 1.09 15.00
CA HIS A 87 -3.92 1.87 14.72
C HIS A 87 -5.02 0.92 14.24
N THR A 88 -6.28 1.26 14.50
CA THR A 88 -7.41 0.59 13.85
C THR A 88 -7.54 1.06 12.40
N PHE A 89 -7.62 2.38 12.20
CA PHE A 89 -7.67 3.03 10.89
C PHE A 89 -6.33 3.65 10.53
N PHE A 90 -5.84 3.38 9.32
CA PHE A 90 -4.58 3.91 8.80
C PHE A 90 -4.60 3.95 7.27
N GLU A 91 -3.59 4.56 6.66
CA GLU A 91 -3.37 4.51 5.22
C GLU A 91 -2.18 3.63 4.88
N MET A 92 -2.37 2.75 3.89
CA MET A 92 -1.33 1.91 3.31
C MET A 92 -0.95 2.44 1.94
N LEU A 93 0.28 2.93 1.83
CA LEU A 93 0.90 3.27 0.56
C LEU A 93 1.44 1.99 -0.07
N GLY A 94 1.09 1.71 -1.33
CA GLY A 94 1.52 0.48 -2.00
C GLY A 94 1.71 0.65 -3.50
N ASN A 95 2.70 -0.07 -4.03
CA ASN A 95 2.93 -0.29 -5.46
C ASN A 95 2.67 -1.77 -5.78
N PHE A 96 2.08 -2.02 -6.94
CA PHE A 96 1.61 -3.33 -7.37
C PHE A 96 2.08 -3.59 -8.80
N SER A 97 2.57 -4.79 -9.04
CA SER A 97 2.89 -5.29 -10.37
C SER A 97 2.03 -6.50 -10.69
N PHE A 98 1.43 -6.48 -11.86
CA PHE A 98 0.55 -7.55 -12.35
C PHE A 98 1.23 -8.27 -13.52
N GLY A 99 2.23 -9.09 -13.18
CA GLY A 99 3.01 -9.84 -14.17
C GLY A 99 3.99 -9.01 -14.99
N ASP A 100 4.45 -7.88 -14.45
CA ASP A 100 5.38 -6.97 -15.13
C ASP A 100 6.79 -7.01 -14.51
N TYR A 101 7.06 -6.25 -13.45
CA TYR A 101 8.32 -6.30 -12.72
C TYR A 101 8.25 -7.24 -11.51
N PHE A 102 9.40 -7.61 -10.96
CA PHE A 102 9.45 -8.56 -9.86
C PHE A 102 10.41 -8.12 -8.77
N LYS A 103 11.15 -9.05 -8.17
CA LYS A 103 11.94 -8.84 -6.95
C LYS A 103 12.95 -7.71 -7.07
N HIS A 104 13.71 -7.65 -8.16
CA HIS A 104 14.81 -6.71 -8.30
C HIS A 104 14.30 -5.27 -8.32
N GLU A 105 13.32 -4.99 -9.17
CA GLU A 105 12.71 -3.69 -9.32
C GLU A 105 11.88 -3.32 -8.09
N ALA A 106 11.14 -4.25 -7.50
CA ALA A 106 10.36 -3.99 -6.29
C ALA A 106 11.24 -3.51 -5.13
N ILE A 107 12.38 -4.18 -4.91
CA ILE A 107 13.37 -3.76 -3.90
C ILE A 107 14.01 -2.44 -4.31
N GLY A 108 14.40 -2.30 -5.58
CA GLY A 108 15.01 -1.08 -6.12
C GLY A 108 14.15 0.16 -5.91
N TYR A 109 12.86 0.09 -6.23
CA TYR A 109 11.93 1.20 -6.05
C TYR A 109 11.72 1.57 -4.58
N ALA A 110 11.57 0.57 -3.70
CA ALA A 110 11.44 0.83 -2.28
C ALA A 110 12.69 1.52 -1.72
N TRP A 111 13.88 1.01 -2.09
CA TRP A 111 15.15 1.59 -1.68
C TRP A 111 15.34 3.02 -2.21
N GLU A 112 15.09 3.24 -3.49
CA GLU A 112 15.20 4.54 -4.13
C GLU A 112 14.24 5.56 -3.52
N PHE A 113 12.99 5.18 -3.22
CA PHE A 113 12.05 6.08 -2.56
C PHE A 113 12.50 6.42 -1.13
N LEU A 114 12.88 5.41 -0.33
CA LEU A 114 13.23 5.62 1.08
C LEU A 114 14.55 6.38 1.26
N ILE A 115 15.57 6.03 0.48
CA ILE A 115 16.92 6.60 0.61
C ILE A 115 17.13 7.78 -0.34
N GLY A 116 16.79 7.61 -1.61
CA GLY A 116 16.98 8.64 -2.63
C GLY A 116 16.01 9.80 -2.47
N THR A 117 14.70 9.50 -2.44
CA THR A 117 13.66 10.54 -2.40
C THR A 117 13.47 11.11 -1.00
N LEU A 118 13.35 10.26 0.03
CA LEU A 118 13.10 10.73 1.41
C LEU A 118 14.39 11.06 2.18
N GLY A 119 15.57 10.72 1.63
CA GLY A 119 16.86 11.03 2.26
C GLY A 119 17.07 10.32 3.61
N LEU A 120 16.45 9.16 3.81
CA LEU A 120 16.60 8.43 5.06
C LEU A 120 18.01 7.79 5.12
N PRO A 121 18.70 7.83 6.26
CA PRO A 121 20.05 7.27 6.41
C PRO A 121 20.05 5.74 6.23
N PRO A 122 20.76 5.19 5.23
CA PRO A 122 20.80 3.76 4.92
C PRO A 122 21.17 2.86 6.09
N GLU A 123 22.09 3.32 6.94
CA GLU A 123 22.62 2.58 8.09
C GLU A 123 21.59 2.30 9.19
N ARG A 124 20.39 2.90 9.10
CA ARG A 124 19.28 2.68 10.04
C ARG A 124 18.27 1.64 9.57
N PHE A 125 18.42 1.10 8.36
CA PHE A 125 17.52 0.10 7.80
C PHE A 125 17.94 -1.33 8.15
N TRP A 126 16.93 -2.19 8.33
CA TRP A 126 17.06 -3.62 8.56
C TRP A 126 16.16 -4.34 7.55
N VAL A 127 16.63 -5.46 7.00
CA VAL A 127 15.89 -6.29 6.03
C VAL A 127 15.86 -7.74 6.45
#